data_AF-A0A2H9SEV0-F1
#
_entry.id   AF-A0A2H9SEV0-F1
#
_cell.length_a   1.000
_cell.length_b   1.000
_cell.length_c   1.000
_cell.angle_alpha   90.00
_cell.angle_beta   90.00
_cell.angle_gamma   90.00
#
_symmetry.space_group_name_H-M   'P 1'
#
loop_
_entity.id
_entity.type
_entity.pdbx_description
1 polymer ?
#
loop_
_entity_poly.entity_id
_entity_poly.type
_entity_poly.pdbx_seq_one_letter_code
_entity_poly.pdbx_strand_id
1 'polypeptide(L)'
;MAELDEKTIEALDELFNAWLVMNGIVNQDGTLYQADGEGTILSNQQGEPMRVHPEQFQSLINDPGKGFSSFVAKKGLRVNTIQRDYPEE
;
A
#
# COMPACT_ATOMS: atom_id res chain seq x y z
N MET A 1 21.49 5.04 -11.60
CA MET A 1 20.09 5.42 -11.31
C MET A 1 20.13 6.87 -10.87
N ALA A 2 19.29 7.74 -11.43
CA ALA A 2 19.15 9.09 -10.89
C ALA A 2 18.48 8.97 -9.51
N GLU A 3 19.06 9.64 -8.52
CA GLU A 3 18.48 9.74 -7.18
C GLU A 3 17.21 10.61 -7.28
N LEU A 4 16.12 10.16 -6.68
CA LEU A 4 14.89 10.94 -6.62
C LEU A 4 15.08 12.06 -5.58
N ASP A 5 14.60 13.26 -5.87
CA ASP A 5 14.61 14.33 -4.88
C ASP A 5 13.57 14.04 -3.78
N GLU A 6 13.80 14.64 -2.61
CA GLU A 6 12.99 14.43 -1.40
C GLU A 6 11.50 14.68 -1.64
N LYS A 7 11.14 15.73 -2.39
CA LYS A 7 9.73 16.04 -2.68
C LYS A 7 9.06 14.97 -3.53
N THR A 8 9.81 14.37 -4.46
CA THR A 8 9.30 13.26 -5.26
C THR A 8 9.08 12.03 -4.40
N ILE A 9 9.96 11.76 -3.42
CA ILE A 9 9.81 10.65 -2.48
C ILE A 9 8.57 10.86 -1.60
N GLU A 10 8.42 12.03 -1.00
CA GLU A 10 7.25 12.40 -0.18
C GLU A 10 5.95 12.26 -0.97
N ALA A 11 5.90 12.79 -2.20
CA ALA A 11 4.72 12.69 -3.04
C ALA A 11 4.37 11.23 -3.42
N LEU A 12 5.37 10.37 -3.62
CA LEU A 12 5.14 8.95 -3.87
C LEU A 12 4.60 8.23 -2.63
N ASP A 13 5.10 8.57 -1.44
CA ASP A 13 4.60 8.04 -0.18
C ASP A 13 3.14 8.44 0.07
N GLU A 14 2.80 9.72 -0.13
CA GLU A 14 1.41 10.22 -0.05
C GLU A 14 0.49 9.48 -1.03
N LEU A 15 0.93 9.28 -2.28
CA LEU A 15 0.16 8.55 -3.28
C LEU A 15 -0.03 7.07 -2.89
N PHE A 16 0.99 6.45 -2.32
CA PHE A 16 0.91 5.07 -1.87
C PHE A 16 -0.05 4.93 -0.69
N ASN A 17 0.06 5.81 0.31
CA ASN A 17 -0.83 5.85 1.47
C ASN A 17 -2.28 6.14 1.06
N ALA A 18 -2.50 7.08 0.14
CA ALA A 18 -3.83 7.34 -0.42
C ALA A 18 -4.41 6.11 -1.12
N TRP A 19 -3.60 5.38 -1.89
CA TRP A 19 -4.03 4.14 -2.52
C TRP A 19 -4.38 3.05 -1.51
N LEU A 20 -3.62 2.91 -0.41
CA LEU A 20 -3.96 1.98 0.67
C LEU A 20 -5.33 2.30 1.27
N VAL A 21 -5.57 3.56 1.63
CA VAL A 21 -6.85 4.00 2.22
C VAL A 21 -8.02 3.74 1.27
N MET A 22 -7.86 3.99 -0.03
CA MET A 22 -8.89 3.67 -1.04
C MET A 22 -9.22 2.18 -1.13
N ASN A 23 -8.32 1.31 -0.66
CA ASN A 23 -8.52 -0.14 -0.59
C ASN A 23 -8.88 -0.64 0.82
N GLY A 24 -9.22 0.27 1.75
CA GLY A 24 -9.57 -0.09 3.13
C GLY A 24 -8.36 -0.62 3.92
N ILE A 25 -7.15 -0.13 3.61
CA ILE A 25 -5.92 -0.55 4.28
C ILE A 25 -5.23 0.67 4.88
N VAL A 26 -4.70 0.51 6.09
CA VAL A 26 -3.82 1.50 6.73
C VAL A 26 -2.48 0.87 7.08
N ASN A 27 -1.41 1.65 6.95
CA ASN A 27 -0.08 1.28 7.40
C ASN A 27 0.16 1.92 8.77
N GLN A 28 0.40 1.09 9.79
CA GLN A 28 0.79 1.54 11.13
C GLN A 28 2.03 0.77 11.55
N ASP A 29 3.12 1.51 11.82
CA ASP A 29 4.41 0.98 12.26
C ASP A 29 4.97 -0.13 11.34
N GLY A 30 4.79 0.03 10.01
CA GLY A 30 5.24 -0.93 9.01
C GLY A 30 4.34 -2.17 8.87
N THR A 31 3.22 -2.22 9.60
CA THR A 31 2.23 -3.29 9.50
C THR A 31 0.97 -2.79 8.80
N LEU A 32 0.47 -3.57 7.84
CA LEU A 32 -0.76 -3.27 7.13
C LEU A 32 -1.97 -3.87 7.86
N TYR A 33 -2.98 -3.05 8.09
CA TYR A 33 -4.23 -3.44 8.74
C TYR A 33 -5.44 -3.12 7.86
N GLN A 34 -6.48 -3.92 7.98
CA GLN A 34 -7.80 -3.62 7.41
C GLN A 34 -8.42 -2.46 8.20
N ALA A 35 -9.05 -1.55 7.48
CA ALA A 35 -9.70 -0.36 8.03
C ALA A 35 -11.09 -0.16 7.41
N ASP A 36 -11.94 0.55 8.14
CA ASP A 36 -13.23 1.01 7.63
C ASP A 36 -13.10 2.26 6.73
N GLY A 37 -14.23 2.78 6.27
CA GLY A 37 -14.30 3.97 5.42
C GLY A 37 -13.86 5.28 6.11
N GLU A 38 -13.66 5.27 7.43
CA GLU A 38 -13.12 6.40 8.20
C GLU A 38 -11.63 6.24 8.51
N GLY A 39 -11.01 5.13 8.08
CA GLY A 39 -9.61 4.81 8.36
C GLY A 39 -9.39 4.18 9.74
N THR A 40 -10.45 3.76 10.43
CA THR A 40 -10.33 3.08 11.73
C THR A 40 -9.99 1.62 11.51
N ILE A 41 -8.96 1.11 12.20
CA ILE A 41 -8.53 -0.28 12.11
C ILE A 41 -9.65 -1.20 12.60
N LEU A 42 -9.98 -2.20 11.78
CA LEU A 42 -10.96 -3.23 12.10
C LEU A 42 -10.37 -4.27 13.04
N SER A 43 -11.19 -4.79 13.95
CA SER A 43 -10.84 -5.91 14.83
C SER A 43 -11.57 -7.19 14.43
N ASN A 44 -10.92 -8.33 14.65
CA ASN A 44 -11.51 -9.65 14.46
C ASN A 44 -12.49 -10.00 15.61
N GLN A 45 -13.09 -11.19 15.56
CA GLN A 45 -14.04 -11.66 16.59
C GLN A 45 -13.42 -11.80 18.00
N GLN A 46 -12.09 -11.82 18.11
CA GLN A 46 -11.34 -11.90 19.35
C GLN A 46 -10.93 -10.52 19.87
N GLY A 47 -11.26 -9.45 19.15
CA GLY A 47 -10.90 -8.06 19.48
C GLY A 47 -9.52 -7.63 18.98
N GLU A 48 -8.79 -8.48 18.25
CA GLU A 48 -7.45 -8.17 17.76
C GLU A 48 -7.49 -7.42 16.41
N PRO A 49 -6.57 -6.48 16.16
CA PRO A 49 -6.45 -5.79 14.88
C PRO A 49 -6.33 -6.76 13.70
N MET A 50 -7.14 -6.57 12.67
CA MET A 50 -7.14 -7.39 11.46
C MET A 50 -5.97 -7.01 10.56
N ARG A 51 -4.86 -7.76 10.68
CA ARG A 51 -3.71 -7.62 9.78
C ARG A 51 -4.07 -8.06 8.35
N VAL A 52 -3.54 -7.35 7.36
CA VAL A 52 -3.63 -7.76 5.96
C VAL A 52 -2.70 -8.94 5.74
N HIS A 53 -3.21 -10.03 5.18
CA HIS A 53 -2.38 -11.17 4.85
C HIS A 53 -1.44 -10.86 3.68
N PRO A 54 -0.15 -11.26 3.73
CA PRO A 54 0.82 -10.97 2.67
C PRO A 54 0.36 -11.38 1.27
N GLU A 55 -0.27 -12.55 1.13
CA GLU A 55 -0.73 -13.09 -0.17
C GLU A 55 -1.89 -12.26 -0.75
N GLN A 56 -2.77 -11.77 0.13
CA GLN A 56 -3.86 -10.89 -0.25
C GLN A 56 -3.31 -9.55 -0.73
N PHE A 57 -2.36 -8.99 0.00
CA PHE A 57 -1.71 -7.74 -0.37
C PHE A 57 -0.91 -7.88 -1.68
N GLN A 58 -0.18 -8.98 -1.85
CA GLN A 58 0.57 -9.26 -3.07
C GLN A 58 -0.35 -9.36 -4.30
N SER A 59 -1.50 -10.01 -4.14
CA SER A 59 -2.51 -10.08 -5.19
C SER A 59 -3.10 -8.71 -5.52
N LEU A 60 -3.32 -7.87 -4.50
CA LEU A 60 -3.88 -6.53 -4.67
C LEU A 60 -2.90 -5.58 -5.37
N ILE A 61 -1.65 -5.52 -4.92
CA ILE A 61 -0.65 -4.58 -5.46
C ILE A 61 -0.28 -4.90 -6.92
N ASN A 62 -0.31 -6.19 -7.30
CA ASN A 62 -0.02 -6.67 -8.65
C ASN A 62 -1.25 -6.73 -9.56
N ASP A 63 -2.43 -6.33 -9.08
CA ASP A 63 -3.65 -6.36 -9.89
C ASP A 63 -3.54 -5.37 -11.07
N PRO A 64 -3.78 -5.82 -12.32
CA PRO A 64 -3.60 -4.97 -13.50
C PRO A 64 -4.63 -3.84 -13.62
N GLY A 65 -5.78 -3.92 -12.95
CA GLY A 65 -6.85 -2.92 -13.00
C GLY A 65 -6.87 -1.97 -11.81
N LYS A 66 -6.51 -2.45 -10.61
CA LYS A 66 -6.59 -1.71 -9.34
C LYS A 66 -5.27 -1.62 -8.54
N GLY A 67 -4.21 -2.30 -8.97
CA GLY A 67 -2.90 -2.24 -8.32
C GLY A 67 -2.29 -0.83 -8.35
N PHE A 68 -1.26 -0.60 -7.53
CA PHE A 68 -0.68 0.73 -7.34
C PHE A 68 -0.14 1.33 -8.66
N SER A 69 0.56 0.53 -9.46
CA SER A 69 1.06 0.95 -10.78
C SER A 69 -0.09 1.42 -11.70
N SER A 70 -1.22 0.72 -11.69
CA SER A 70 -2.41 1.09 -12.47
C SER A 70 -3.12 2.33 -11.91
N PHE A 71 -3.12 2.50 -10.59
CA PHE A 71 -3.65 3.69 -9.93
C PHE A 71 -2.89 4.95 -10.32
N VAL A 72 -1.56 4.94 -10.28
CA VAL A 72 -0.76 6.12 -10.66
C VAL A 72 -0.74 6.33 -12.17
N ALA A 73 -0.84 5.28 -12.99
CA ALA A 73 -0.98 5.38 -14.45
C ALA A 73 -2.23 6.18 -14.85
N LYS A 74 -3.35 6.00 -14.14
CA LYS A 74 -4.58 6.80 -14.34
C LYS A 74 -4.38 8.28 -14.03
N LYS A 75 -3.38 8.64 -13.23
CA LYS A 75 -3.00 10.02 -12.90
C LYS A 75 -1.91 10.58 -13.84
N GLY A 76 -1.53 9.83 -14.88
CA GLY A 76 -0.53 10.24 -15.87
C GLY A 76 0.93 9.89 -15.50
N LEU A 77 1.15 9.16 -14.40
CA LEU A 77 2.48 8.77 -13.94
C LEU A 77 2.77 7.31 -14.29
N ARG A 78 3.98 7.02 -14.77
CA ARG A 78 4.44 5.64 -14.96
C ARG A 78 5.44 5.30 -13.87
N VAL A 79 5.06 4.43 -12.96
CA VAL A 79 5.97 3.85 -11.96
C VAL A 79 6.18 2.37 -12.28
N ASN A 80 7.35 1.85 -11.90
CA ASN A 80 7.60 0.42 -11.89
C ASN A 80 7.67 -0.04 -10.44
N THR A 81 6.70 -0.85 -10.01
CA THR A 81 6.71 -1.43 -8.67
C THR A 81 7.63 -2.65 -8.66
N ILE A 82 8.67 -2.62 -7.81
CA ILE A 82 9.61 -3.74 -7.64
C ILE A 82 9.34 -4.36 -6.28
N GLN A 83 8.94 -5.63 -6.26
CA GLN A 83 8.93 -6.41 -5.02
C GLN A 83 10.38 -6.78 -4.69
N ARG A 84 10.80 -6.45 -3.47
CA ARG A 84 12.10 -6.88 -2.94
C ARG A 84 11.83 -8.00 -1.96
N ASP A 85 12.65 -9.04 -2.04
CA ASP A 85 12.71 -10.03 -0.97
C ASP A 85 13.09 -9.29 0.31
N TYR A 86 12.33 -9.55 1.38
CA TYR A 86 12.76 -9.11 2.70
C TYR A 86 14.04 -9.88 3.03
N PRO A 87 15.14 -9.22 3.40
CA PRO A 87 16.33 -9.94 3.83
C PRO A 87 15.91 -10.79 5.04
N GLU A 88 15.89 -12.11 4.87
CA GLU A 88 15.84 -13.02 6.01
C GLU A 88 17.09 -12.70 6.85
N GLU A 89 16.89 -12.37 8.13
CA GLU A 89 17.99 -12.17 9.08
C GLU A 89 18.88 -13.43 9.19
#